data_AF-A0A7J2Y7H6-F1
#
_entry.id   AF-A0A7J2Y7H6-F1
#
_cell.length_a   1.000
_cell.length_b   1.000
_cell.length_c   1.000
_cell.angle_alpha   90.00
_cell.angle_beta   90.00
_cell.angle_gamma   90.00
#
_symmetry.space_group_name_H-M   'P 1'
#
loop_
_entity.id
_entity.type
_entity.pdbx_description
1 polymer ?
#
loop_
_entity_poly.entity_id
_entity_poly.type
_entity_poly.pdbx_seq_one_letter_code
_entity_poly.pdbx_strand_id
1 'polypeptide(L)'
;MGVFLLLATILYAPTVRAADPDWDGDGLSDAYESSVLYVQRAEATGLPVGVPDEGSESASASLLEWRGLLTGAFANFTIDHSQAKELTVQVGHWNGSAWVDRYVWDPGGRLLGVDIAKPQAEAFLDGIVEVAATVPEDETVDRVEFSLGTKRLATVRRPSSPETYTIKWDTRDRDAGTYTLTAVVTDKVGAQASASIPVHVDHAVPKVTVTNPSAGSIVSGLVMIESAASD
;
A
#
# COMPACT_ATOMS: atom_id res chain seq x y z
N MET A 1 15.20 3.36 -31.70
CA MET A 1 16.25 3.33 -30.66
C MET A 1 15.76 4.23 -29.55
N GLY A 2 15.65 3.65 -28.36
CA GLY A 2 15.11 4.34 -27.21
C GLY A 2 16.12 5.15 -26.43
N VAL A 3 15.66 6.23 -25.80
CA VAL A 3 16.49 7.11 -24.97
C VAL A 3 16.08 6.91 -23.51
N PHE A 4 17.03 6.52 -22.67
CA PHE A 4 16.93 6.57 -21.21
C PHE A 4 17.60 7.88 -20.74
N LEU A 5 16.91 8.69 -19.95
CA LEU A 5 17.50 9.79 -19.18
C LEU A 5 17.18 9.50 -17.72
N LEU A 6 18.13 9.54 -16.78
CA LEU A 6 17.85 9.38 -15.35
C LEU A 6 18.44 10.57 -14.60
N LEU A 7 17.56 11.43 -14.06
CA LEU A 7 17.90 12.49 -13.12
C LEU A 7 17.40 12.08 -11.73
N ALA A 8 18.32 11.78 -10.82
CA ALA A 8 18.01 11.51 -9.43
C ALA A 8 18.17 12.79 -8.60
N THR A 9 17.16 13.15 -7.83
CA THR A 9 17.18 14.25 -6.87
C THR A 9 16.83 13.72 -5.49
N ILE A 10 17.70 13.93 -4.51
CA ILE A 10 17.45 13.51 -3.13
C ILE A 10 17.26 14.73 -2.24
N LEU A 11 16.25 14.63 -1.36
CA LEU A 11 15.92 15.57 -0.30
C LEU A 11 16.37 15.00 1.05
N TYR A 12 17.01 15.84 1.84
CA TYR A 12 17.53 15.47 3.15
C TYR A 12 17.08 16.45 4.24
N ALA A 13 16.87 15.94 5.46
CA ALA A 13 16.83 16.77 6.66
C ALA A 13 17.92 16.28 7.63
N PRO A 14 18.74 17.15 8.21
CA PRO A 14 19.83 16.72 9.07
C PRO A 14 19.36 16.19 10.43
N THR A 15 20.19 15.32 10.99
CA THR A 15 20.04 14.83 12.36
C THR A 15 20.77 15.77 13.29
N VAL A 16 20.03 16.45 14.16
CA VAL A 16 20.59 17.38 15.15
C VAL A 16 20.74 16.67 16.48
N ARG A 17 21.90 16.76 17.14
CA ARG A 17 21.96 16.58 18.59
C ARG A 17 22.11 17.96 19.17
N ALA A 18 21.09 18.43 19.87
CA ALA A 18 20.95 19.78 20.43
C ALA A 18 22.08 20.29 21.37
N ALA A 19 23.21 19.58 21.50
CA ALA A 19 24.31 19.88 22.39
C ALA A 19 25.66 20.17 21.69
N ASP A 20 25.77 20.01 20.36
CA ASP A 20 26.95 20.40 19.58
C ASP A 20 26.55 21.54 18.62
N PRO A 21 27.34 22.63 18.48
CA PRO A 21 27.02 23.65 17.50
C PRO A 21 27.23 23.21 16.05
N ASP A 22 28.01 22.18 15.77
CA ASP A 22 28.38 21.68 14.43
C ASP A 22 28.80 20.21 14.56
N TRP A 23 27.84 19.30 14.75
CA TRP A 23 28.13 17.91 15.12
C TRP A 23 28.94 17.16 14.05
N ASP A 24 28.66 17.40 12.76
CA ASP A 24 29.35 16.68 11.69
C ASP A 24 30.64 17.37 11.21
N GLY A 25 30.90 18.60 11.68
CA GLY A 25 32.14 19.34 11.46
C GLY A 25 32.23 19.96 10.06
N ASP A 26 31.09 20.17 9.40
CA ASP A 26 31.03 20.75 8.06
C ASP A 26 31.04 22.29 8.05
N GLY A 27 31.00 22.92 9.23
CA GLY A 27 31.04 24.36 9.43
C GLY A 27 29.67 25.04 9.45
N LEU A 28 28.57 24.28 9.40
CA LEU A 28 27.21 24.77 9.57
C LEU A 28 26.71 24.50 10.98
N SER A 29 25.85 25.39 11.47
CA SER A 29 25.32 25.18 12.82
C SER A 29 24.21 24.15 12.84
N ASP A 30 24.15 23.27 13.83
CA ASP A 30 23.05 22.34 14.12
C ASP A 30 21.64 23.00 14.00
N ALA A 31 21.51 24.26 14.47
CA ALA A 31 20.27 25.03 14.36
C ALA A 31 19.91 25.41 12.90
N TYR A 32 20.91 25.76 12.09
CA TYR A 32 20.75 26.07 10.67
C TYR A 32 20.40 24.80 9.91
N GLU A 33 21.17 23.73 10.13
CA GLU A 33 20.94 22.41 9.56
C GLU A 33 19.51 21.94 9.83
N SER A 34 19.06 21.96 11.08
CA SER A 34 17.70 21.52 11.48
C SER A 34 16.54 22.24 10.78
N SER A 35 16.81 23.39 10.16
CA SER A 35 15.84 24.25 9.49
C SER A 35 15.98 24.29 7.97
N VAL A 36 16.96 23.58 7.41
CA VAL A 36 17.30 23.62 5.98
C VAL A 36 17.12 22.26 5.33
N LEU A 37 16.38 22.26 4.22
CA LEU A 37 16.25 21.11 3.33
C LEU A 37 17.40 21.14 2.33
N TYR A 38 18.28 20.15 2.40
CA TYR A 38 19.36 20.00 1.44
C TYR A 38 18.89 19.19 0.24
N VAL A 39 19.34 19.60 -0.95
CA VAL A 39 19.01 18.94 -2.20
C VAL A 39 20.29 18.56 -2.91
N GLN A 40 20.44 17.28 -3.21
CA GLN A 40 21.51 16.80 -4.08
C GLN A 40 20.93 16.27 -5.37
N ARG A 41 21.61 16.57 -6.48
CA ARG A 41 21.25 16.05 -7.81
C ARG A 41 22.39 15.23 -8.35
N ALA A 42 22.06 14.11 -8.96
CA ALA A 42 22.98 13.31 -9.75
C ALA A 42 22.29 12.85 -11.04
N GLU A 43 23.08 12.74 -12.08
CA GLU A 43 22.68 12.22 -13.37
C GLU A 43 23.48 10.95 -13.63
N ALA A 44 22.83 9.94 -14.20
CA ALA A 44 23.57 8.76 -14.61
C ALA A 44 24.45 9.11 -15.83
N THR A 45 25.65 8.55 -15.89
CA THR A 45 26.57 8.76 -17.00
C THR A 45 26.27 7.77 -18.14
N GLY A 46 26.69 8.10 -19.36
CA GLY A 46 26.58 7.17 -20.51
C GLY A 46 25.18 7.08 -21.14
N LEU A 47 24.31 8.06 -20.90
CA LEU A 47 22.95 8.09 -21.43
C LEU A 47 22.84 8.77 -22.79
N PRO A 48 21.93 8.31 -23.68
CA PRO A 48 21.03 7.16 -23.51
C PRO A 48 21.70 5.79 -23.66
N VAL A 49 21.18 4.79 -22.93
CA VAL A 49 21.54 3.38 -23.14
C VAL A 49 20.44 2.65 -23.89
N GLY A 50 20.82 1.82 -24.86
CA GLY A 50 19.88 0.95 -25.58
C GLY A 50 19.64 -0.34 -24.80
N VAL A 51 18.40 -0.80 -24.76
CA VAL A 51 18.04 -2.10 -24.17
C VAL A 51 18.18 -3.18 -25.25
N PRO A 52 19.00 -4.23 -25.05
CA PRO A 52 19.14 -5.32 -26.01
C PRO A 52 17.91 -6.22 -26.03
N ASP A 53 17.69 -6.92 -27.15
CA ASP A 53 16.65 -7.95 -27.26
C ASP A 53 16.87 -9.05 -26.21
N GLU A 54 15.81 -9.44 -25.51
CA GLU A 54 15.82 -10.47 -24.45
C GLU A 54 16.88 -10.20 -23.36
N GLY A 55 17.16 -8.93 -23.08
CA GLY A 55 18.14 -8.53 -22.08
C GLY A 55 17.68 -7.37 -21.21
N SER A 56 18.54 -7.00 -20.28
CA SER A 56 18.35 -5.87 -19.38
C SER A 56 19.53 -4.92 -19.50
N GLU A 57 19.28 -3.67 -19.16
CA GLU A 57 20.30 -2.64 -19.11
C GLU A 57 20.02 -1.72 -17.93
N SER A 58 21.07 -1.14 -17.35
CA SER A 58 20.93 -0.30 -16.16
C SER A 58 21.82 0.92 -16.25
N ALA A 59 21.38 2.00 -15.61
CA ALA A 59 22.18 3.19 -15.44
C ALA A 59 22.09 3.61 -13.97
N SER A 60 23.23 3.97 -13.40
CA SER A 60 23.33 4.37 -11.99
C SER A 60 23.90 5.78 -11.88
N ALA A 61 23.39 6.53 -10.92
CA ALA A 61 23.95 7.80 -10.50
C ALA A 61 24.44 7.66 -9.05
N SER A 62 25.64 8.17 -8.77
CA SER A 62 26.18 8.18 -7.41
C SER A 62 26.06 9.58 -6.83
N LEU A 63 25.65 9.61 -5.57
CA LEU A 63 25.55 10.82 -4.77
C LEU A 63 26.78 10.89 -3.86
N LEU A 64 27.23 12.11 -3.55
CA LEU A 64 28.30 12.29 -2.57
C LEU A 64 27.82 11.81 -1.21
N GLU A 65 28.71 11.18 -0.46
CA GLU A 65 28.43 10.78 0.92
C GLU A 65 28.02 12.01 1.74
N TRP A 66 26.91 11.91 2.46
CA TRP A 66 26.38 12.98 3.30
C TRP A 66 25.94 12.42 4.65
N ARG A 67 26.05 13.25 5.70
CA ARG A 67 25.79 12.88 7.09
C ARG A 67 24.49 13.50 7.59
N GLY A 68 23.37 12.86 7.30
CA GLY A 68 22.11 13.19 7.96
C GLY A 68 20.96 12.28 7.53
N LEU A 69 19.72 12.65 7.87
CA LEU A 69 18.56 11.82 7.59
C LEU A 69 18.02 12.06 6.17
N LEU A 70 17.99 11.00 5.38
CA LEU A 70 17.25 10.98 4.12
C LEU A 70 15.76 11.19 4.41
N THR A 71 15.17 12.26 3.87
CA THR A 71 13.72 12.51 4.00
C THR A 71 12.94 12.10 2.77
N GLY A 72 13.59 12.01 1.61
CA GLY A 72 12.99 11.44 0.41
C GLY A 72 13.90 11.51 -0.80
N ALA A 73 13.62 10.70 -1.81
CA ALA A 73 14.33 10.70 -3.08
C ALA A 73 13.33 10.65 -4.23
N PHE A 74 13.65 11.31 -5.33
CA PHE A 74 12.89 11.28 -6.56
C PHE A 74 13.83 10.92 -7.71
N ALA A 75 13.41 9.98 -8.54
CA ALA A 75 14.08 9.65 -9.79
C ALA A 75 13.15 10.03 -10.94
N ASN A 76 13.63 10.89 -11.82
CA ASN A 76 12.95 11.21 -13.07
C ASN A 76 13.61 10.43 -14.18
N PHE A 77 12.82 9.71 -14.96
CA PHE A 77 13.30 9.04 -16.15
C PHE A 77 12.37 9.19 -17.34
N THR A 78 12.94 9.06 -18.54
CA THR A 78 12.20 9.01 -19.80
C THR A 78 12.52 7.72 -20.52
N ILE A 79 11.50 7.10 -21.13
CA ILE A 79 11.63 5.92 -21.97
C ILE A 79 10.95 6.24 -23.29
N ASP A 80 11.76 6.33 -24.34
CA ASP A 80 11.29 6.24 -25.71
C ASP A 80 11.57 4.80 -26.16
N HIS A 81 10.59 3.99 -26.55
CA HIS A 81 10.85 2.66 -27.11
C HIS A 81 9.69 2.21 -27.99
N SER A 82 9.98 1.69 -29.19
CA SER A 82 8.93 1.25 -30.12
C SER A 82 8.14 0.05 -29.60
N GLN A 83 8.75 -0.78 -28.76
CA GLN A 83 8.11 -1.90 -28.07
C GLN A 83 7.99 -1.63 -26.57
N ALA A 84 7.52 -0.44 -26.19
CA ALA A 84 7.39 -0.07 -24.77
C ALA A 84 6.64 -1.13 -23.93
N LYS A 85 5.60 -1.76 -24.48
CA LYS A 85 4.81 -2.81 -23.82
C LYS A 85 5.59 -4.08 -23.47
N GLU A 86 6.77 -4.29 -24.05
CA GLU A 86 7.64 -5.42 -23.76
C GLU A 86 8.61 -5.12 -22.61
N LEU A 87 8.66 -3.88 -22.15
CA LEU A 87 9.57 -3.44 -21.10
C LEU A 87 8.89 -3.42 -19.72
N THR A 88 9.71 -3.64 -18.71
CA THR A 88 9.41 -3.38 -17.30
C THR A 88 10.56 -2.55 -16.72
N VAL A 89 10.27 -1.61 -15.83
CA VAL A 89 11.29 -0.72 -15.26
C VAL A 89 11.30 -0.86 -13.75
N GLN A 90 12.51 -0.98 -13.22
CA GLN A 90 12.79 -0.89 -11.81
C GLN A 90 13.59 0.37 -11.51
N VAL A 91 13.31 0.96 -10.36
CA VAL A 91 14.17 1.98 -9.75
C VAL A 91 14.52 1.46 -8.37
N GLY A 92 15.81 1.51 -8.04
CA GLY A 92 16.30 1.06 -6.76
C GLY A 92 17.33 1.98 -6.15
N HIS A 93 17.60 1.74 -4.87
CA HIS A 93 18.63 2.44 -4.14
C HIS A 93 19.46 1.45 -3.32
N TRP A 94 20.72 1.82 -3.06
CA TRP A 94 21.57 1.07 -2.13
C TRP A 94 21.15 1.37 -0.69
N ASN A 95 20.99 0.35 0.14
CA ASN A 95 20.62 0.51 1.56
C ASN A 95 21.81 0.43 2.52
N GLY A 96 23.04 0.36 2.00
CA GLY A 96 24.27 0.14 2.78
C GLY A 96 24.81 -1.30 2.68
N SER A 97 23.96 -2.27 2.33
CA SER A 97 24.31 -3.70 2.27
C SER A 97 23.87 -4.40 0.98
N ALA A 98 22.77 -3.95 0.38
CA ALA A 98 22.21 -4.48 -0.84
C ALA A 98 21.46 -3.39 -1.62
N TRP A 99 21.24 -3.65 -2.90
CA TRP A 99 20.29 -2.90 -3.71
C TRP A 99 18.87 -3.30 -3.32
N VAL A 100 18.00 -2.29 -3.23
CA VAL A 100 16.56 -2.45 -3.02
C VAL A 100 15.88 -1.89 -4.25
N ASP A 101 15.41 -2.78 -5.13
CA ASP A 101 14.78 -2.44 -6.40
C ASP A 101 13.25 -2.54 -6.30
N ARG A 102 12.55 -1.59 -6.94
CA ARG A 102 11.08 -1.56 -7.02
C ARG A 102 10.61 -1.35 -8.43
N TYR A 103 9.62 -2.13 -8.88
CA TYR A 103 9.00 -1.92 -10.18
C TYR A 103 8.18 -0.63 -10.17
N VAL A 104 8.42 0.26 -11.12
CA VAL A 104 7.76 1.58 -11.18
C VAL A 104 6.93 1.77 -12.44
N TRP A 105 7.14 0.92 -13.45
CA TRP A 105 6.44 1.02 -14.75
C TRP A 105 6.46 -0.32 -15.48
N ASP A 106 5.28 -0.83 -15.86
CA ASP A 106 5.10 -2.02 -16.69
C ASP A 106 3.90 -1.82 -17.63
N PRO A 107 4.10 -1.22 -18.81
CA PRO A 107 3.05 -1.00 -19.80
C PRO A 107 2.46 -2.30 -20.37
N GLY A 108 3.08 -3.45 -20.13
CA GLY A 108 2.55 -4.75 -20.53
C GLY A 108 1.62 -5.40 -19.51
N GLY A 109 1.50 -4.84 -18.30
CA GLY A 109 0.58 -5.31 -17.26
C GLY A 109 0.86 -6.74 -16.76
N ARG A 110 2.12 -7.17 -16.78
CA ARG A 110 2.57 -8.50 -16.34
C ARG A 110 2.68 -8.60 -14.83
N LEU A 111 2.94 -7.48 -14.16
CA LEU A 111 3.23 -7.44 -12.73
C LEU A 111 2.00 -7.12 -11.86
N LEU A 112 0.88 -6.72 -12.44
CA LEU A 112 -0.24 -6.20 -11.65
C LEU A 112 -1.01 -7.32 -10.94
N GLY A 113 -0.86 -7.41 -9.62
CA GLY A 113 -1.59 -8.33 -8.74
C GLY A 113 -2.44 -7.59 -7.70
N VAL A 114 -3.54 -8.20 -7.28
CA VAL A 114 -4.32 -7.74 -6.11
C VAL A 114 -4.94 -8.93 -5.41
N ASP A 115 -4.92 -8.92 -4.08
CA ASP A 115 -5.62 -9.87 -3.22
C ASP A 115 -6.40 -9.14 -2.15
N ILE A 116 -7.51 -9.72 -1.68
CA ILE A 116 -8.27 -9.18 -0.55
C ILE A 116 -7.77 -9.84 0.74
N ALA A 117 -7.14 -9.05 1.60
CA ALA A 117 -6.60 -9.50 2.89
C ALA A 117 -7.66 -9.44 4.01
N LYS A 118 -8.57 -8.47 3.94
CA LYS A 118 -9.69 -8.34 4.88
C LYS A 118 -10.97 -7.85 4.19
N PRO A 119 -12.15 -8.32 4.63
CA PRO A 119 -12.36 -9.47 5.51
C PRO A 119 -11.91 -10.79 4.85
N GLN A 120 -11.96 -11.91 5.58
CA GLN A 120 -11.77 -13.24 4.99
C GLN A 120 -13.01 -13.63 4.17
N ALA A 121 -12.85 -14.55 3.22
CA ALA A 121 -13.96 -15.10 2.47
C ALA A 121 -15.00 -15.75 3.42
N GLU A 122 -16.28 -15.63 3.08
CA GLU A 122 -17.44 -16.10 3.85
C GLU A 122 -17.62 -15.40 5.22
N ALA A 123 -16.97 -14.26 5.46
CA ALA A 123 -17.13 -13.52 6.71
C ALA A 123 -18.53 -12.92 6.87
N PHE A 124 -19.06 -12.99 8.10
CA PHE A 124 -20.26 -12.28 8.53
C PHE A 124 -19.87 -10.89 9.05
N LEU A 125 -20.52 -9.87 8.52
CA LEU A 125 -20.13 -8.47 8.64
C LEU A 125 -21.24 -7.65 9.28
N ASP A 126 -20.91 -6.96 10.36
CA ASP A 126 -21.78 -5.98 11.03
C ASP A 126 -20.98 -4.77 11.54
N GLY A 127 -21.63 -3.62 11.65
CA GLY A 127 -21.03 -2.37 12.07
C GLY A 127 -19.95 -1.84 11.10
N ILE A 128 -18.86 -1.29 11.65
CA ILE A 128 -17.74 -0.74 10.88
C ILE A 128 -16.72 -1.84 10.61
N VAL A 129 -16.57 -2.22 9.35
CA VAL A 129 -15.66 -3.25 8.86
C VAL A 129 -14.44 -2.63 8.20
N GLU A 130 -13.26 -3.13 8.51
CA GLU A 130 -12.04 -2.85 7.76
C GLU A 130 -11.99 -3.73 6.51
N VAL A 131 -11.88 -3.10 5.35
CA VAL A 131 -11.62 -3.77 4.07
C VAL A 131 -10.20 -3.45 3.66
N ALA A 132 -9.42 -4.48 3.34
CA ALA A 132 -8.01 -4.35 2.99
C ALA A 132 -7.70 -5.18 1.74
N ALA A 133 -6.99 -4.59 0.78
CA ALA A 133 -6.37 -5.30 -0.34
C ALA A 133 -4.85 -5.16 -0.30
N THR A 134 -4.15 -6.21 -0.69
CA THR A 134 -2.70 -6.25 -0.88
C THR A 134 -2.36 -6.18 -2.36
N VAL A 135 -1.43 -5.32 -2.72
CA VAL A 135 -0.93 -5.10 -4.08
C VAL A 135 0.60 -5.06 -4.02
N PRO A 136 1.31 -6.10 -4.50
CA PRO A 136 2.76 -6.22 -4.28
C PRO A 136 3.58 -5.10 -4.95
N GLU A 137 3.20 -4.66 -6.15
CA GLU A 137 3.87 -3.59 -6.90
C GLU A 137 3.11 -2.26 -6.78
N ASP A 138 2.90 -1.81 -5.55
CA ASP A 138 2.08 -0.62 -5.25
C ASP A 138 2.65 0.69 -5.81
N GLU A 139 3.94 0.76 -6.14
CA GLU A 139 4.54 1.89 -6.86
C GLU A 139 3.96 2.10 -8.27
N THR A 140 3.44 1.05 -8.91
CA THR A 140 2.88 1.11 -10.26
C THR A 140 1.43 1.60 -10.26
N VAL A 141 0.77 1.59 -9.10
CA VAL A 141 -0.68 1.78 -8.95
C VAL A 141 -1.11 3.23 -9.12
N ASP A 142 -2.22 3.46 -9.85
CA ASP A 142 -2.96 4.72 -9.87
C ASP A 142 -4.08 4.74 -8.80
N ARG A 143 -4.82 3.62 -8.69
CA ARG A 143 -5.90 3.47 -7.72
C ARG A 143 -6.28 2.00 -7.46
N VAL A 144 -6.89 1.78 -6.30
CA VAL A 144 -7.67 0.58 -5.96
C VAL A 144 -9.12 0.97 -5.72
N GLU A 145 -10.05 0.31 -6.39
CA GLU A 145 -11.49 0.50 -6.24
C GLU A 145 -12.10 -0.69 -5.51
N PHE A 146 -12.77 -0.42 -4.38
CA PHE A 146 -13.49 -1.42 -3.60
C PHE A 146 -14.99 -1.33 -3.90
N SER A 147 -15.63 -2.48 -4.10
CA SER A 147 -17.07 -2.56 -4.37
C SER A 147 -17.71 -3.78 -3.71
N LEU A 148 -18.98 -3.65 -3.35
CA LEU A 148 -19.82 -4.72 -2.81
C LEU A 148 -20.99 -4.96 -3.78
N GLY A 149 -20.96 -6.09 -4.49
CA GLY A 149 -21.81 -6.34 -5.64
C GLY A 149 -21.64 -5.23 -6.68
N THR A 150 -22.73 -4.54 -7.02
CA THR A 150 -22.72 -3.42 -7.98
C THR A 150 -22.44 -2.06 -7.35
N LYS A 151 -22.35 -1.94 -6.02
CA LYS A 151 -22.12 -0.64 -5.33
C LYS A 151 -20.65 -0.46 -5.05
N ARG A 152 -20.08 0.62 -5.57
CA ARG A 152 -18.73 1.06 -5.18
C ARG A 152 -18.75 1.55 -3.73
N LEU A 153 -17.85 1.01 -2.92
CA LEU A 153 -17.61 1.44 -1.54
C LEU A 153 -16.65 2.64 -1.52
N ALA A 154 -15.52 2.54 -2.24
CA ALA A 154 -14.50 3.58 -2.24
C ALA A 154 -13.53 3.45 -3.42
N THR A 155 -12.78 4.54 -3.64
CA THR A 155 -11.59 4.58 -4.51
C THR A 155 -10.43 5.09 -3.67
N VAL A 156 -9.35 4.31 -3.56
CA VAL A 156 -8.15 4.63 -2.79
C VAL A 156 -6.99 4.83 -3.76
N ARG A 157 -6.32 5.98 -3.67
CA ARG A 157 -5.20 6.36 -4.58
C ARG A 157 -3.83 6.25 -3.93
N ARG A 158 -3.79 5.99 -2.62
CA ARG A 158 -2.55 5.89 -1.85
C ARG A 158 -2.65 4.72 -0.88
N PRO A 159 -1.60 3.90 -0.75
CA PRO A 159 -1.58 2.83 0.23
C PRO A 159 -1.59 3.41 1.65
N SER A 160 -2.20 2.70 2.60
CA SER A 160 -2.19 3.06 4.02
C SER A 160 -0.92 2.61 4.73
N SER A 161 -0.28 1.58 4.20
CA SER A 161 1.03 1.04 4.54
C SER A 161 1.59 0.39 3.28
N PRO A 162 2.91 0.14 3.16
CA PRO A 162 3.48 -0.49 1.97
C PRO A 162 2.64 -1.68 1.49
N GLU A 163 2.34 -1.70 0.19
CA GLU A 163 1.60 -2.76 -0.50
C GLU A 163 0.15 -2.95 -0.04
N THR A 164 -0.38 -2.09 0.84
CA THR A 164 -1.69 -2.31 1.45
C THR A 164 -2.62 -1.10 1.28
N TYR A 165 -3.82 -1.35 0.76
CA TYR A 165 -4.88 -0.37 0.56
C TYR A 165 -6.05 -0.69 1.45
N THR A 166 -6.46 0.25 2.31
CA THR A 166 -7.53 0.01 3.30
C THR A 166 -8.64 1.05 3.23
N ILE A 167 -9.85 0.62 3.59
CA ILE A 167 -11.00 1.47 3.87
C ILE A 167 -11.73 0.99 5.12
N LYS A 168 -12.45 1.91 5.77
CA LYS A 168 -13.47 1.58 6.75
C LYS A 168 -14.83 1.69 6.09
N TRP A 169 -15.59 0.61 6.13
CA TRP A 169 -16.92 0.54 5.55
C TRP A 169 -17.97 0.30 6.64
N ASP A 170 -19.01 1.13 6.65
CA ASP A 170 -20.17 0.95 7.51
C ASP A 170 -21.21 0.05 6.82
N THR A 171 -21.40 -1.15 7.38
CA THR A 171 -22.30 -2.16 6.80
C THR A 171 -23.77 -1.75 6.85
N ARG A 172 -24.15 -0.79 7.72
CA ARG A 172 -25.53 -0.31 7.89
C ARG A 172 -26.11 0.36 6.64
N ASP A 173 -25.27 0.72 5.69
CA ASP A 173 -25.67 1.27 4.39
C ASP A 173 -26.09 0.17 3.38
N ARG A 174 -26.24 -1.07 3.83
CA ARG A 174 -26.62 -2.24 3.04
C ARG A 174 -27.57 -3.15 3.81
N ASP A 175 -28.54 -3.72 3.09
CA ASP A 175 -29.42 -4.73 3.67
C ASP A 175 -28.66 -6.04 3.91
N ALA A 176 -29.10 -6.80 4.91
CA ALA A 176 -28.59 -8.13 5.18
C ALA A 176 -28.70 -9.04 3.94
N GLY A 177 -27.66 -9.83 3.69
CA GLY A 177 -27.59 -10.68 2.50
C GLY A 177 -26.17 -11.10 2.15
N THR A 178 -26.08 -11.96 1.14
CA THR A 178 -24.78 -12.42 0.59
C THR A 178 -24.37 -11.52 -0.56
N TYR A 179 -23.11 -11.09 -0.54
CA TYR A 179 -22.55 -10.19 -1.54
C TYR A 179 -21.15 -10.65 -1.97
N THR A 180 -20.71 -10.18 -3.13
CA THR A 180 -19.33 -10.30 -3.58
C THR A 180 -18.59 -9.00 -3.30
N LEU A 181 -17.59 -9.05 -2.43
CA LEU A 181 -16.65 -7.95 -2.24
C LEU A 181 -15.57 -8.05 -3.32
N THR A 182 -15.35 -6.98 -4.07
CA THR A 182 -14.37 -6.92 -5.17
C THR A 182 -13.42 -5.77 -4.95
N ALA A 183 -12.12 -6.03 -5.12
CA ALA A 183 -11.06 -5.04 -5.23
C ALA A 183 -10.52 -5.04 -6.65
N VAL A 184 -10.53 -3.89 -7.32
CA VAL A 184 -9.94 -3.70 -8.65
C VAL A 184 -8.79 -2.73 -8.52
N VAL A 185 -7.58 -3.18 -8.84
CA VAL A 185 -6.41 -2.30 -8.96
C VAL A 185 -6.31 -1.82 -10.41
N THR A 186 -6.01 -0.55 -10.59
CA THR A 186 -5.63 0.04 -11.89
C THR A 186 -4.27 0.70 -11.74
N ASP A 187 -3.34 0.36 -12.63
CA ASP A 187 -2.00 0.97 -12.65
C ASP A 187 -1.97 2.31 -13.39
N LYS A 188 -0.81 2.95 -13.41
CA LYS A 188 -0.58 4.25 -14.07
C LYS A 188 -0.65 4.19 -15.60
N VAL A 189 -0.58 3.01 -16.22
CA VAL A 189 -0.70 2.82 -17.67
C VAL A 189 -2.10 2.36 -18.08
N GLY A 190 -2.98 2.10 -17.11
CA GLY A 190 -4.37 1.69 -17.31
C GLY A 190 -4.60 0.17 -17.32
N ALA A 191 -3.59 -0.65 -17.02
CA ALA A 191 -3.80 -2.08 -16.83
C ALA A 191 -4.60 -2.33 -15.54
N GLN A 192 -5.36 -3.42 -15.51
CA GLN A 192 -6.24 -3.75 -14.40
C GLN A 192 -6.08 -5.20 -13.96
N ALA A 193 -6.14 -5.41 -12.65
CA ALA A 193 -6.28 -6.73 -12.03
C ALA A 193 -7.37 -6.67 -10.96
N SER A 194 -7.98 -7.80 -10.63
CA SER A 194 -9.08 -7.85 -9.67
C SER A 194 -9.04 -9.10 -8.81
N ALA A 195 -9.44 -8.95 -7.55
CA ALA A 195 -9.75 -10.04 -6.63
C ALA A 195 -11.16 -9.88 -6.09
N SER A 196 -11.81 -11.01 -5.80
CA SER A 196 -13.17 -11.02 -5.26
C SER A 196 -13.36 -12.13 -4.25
N ILE A 197 -14.08 -11.84 -3.17
CA ILE A 197 -14.45 -12.81 -2.14
C ILE A 197 -15.96 -12.71 -1.82
N PRO A 198 -16.62 -13.83 -1.48
CA PRO A 198 -17.97 -13.81 -0.92
C PRO A 198 -17.94 -13.31 0.53
N VAL A 199 -18.96 -12.54 0.93
CA VAL A 199 -19.17 -12.05 2.30
C VAL A 199 -20.68 -11.99 2.61
N HIS A 200 -21.03 -12.03 3.89
CA HIS A 200 -22.41 -11.92 4.37
C HIS A 200 -22.56 -10.65 5.21
N VAL A 201 -23.47 -9.76 4.83
CA VAL A 201 -23.91 -8.68 5.72
C VAL A 201 -25.01 -9.24 6.60
N ASP A 202 -24.84 -9.12 7.90
CA ASP A 202 -25.77 -9.63 8.89
C ASP A 202 -25.98 -8.62 10.02
N HIS A 203 -27.24 -8.27 10.26
CA HIS A 203 -27.66 -7.33 11.30
C HIS A 203 -28.59 -7.99 12.32
N ALA A 204 -28.71 -9.32 12.30
CA ALA A 204 -29.51 -10.05 13.25
C ALA A 204 -28.90 -9.89 14.66
N VAL A 205 -29.77 -9.55 15.62
CA VAL A 205 -29.36 -9.43 17.02
C VAL A 205 -29.68 -10.77 17.68
N PRO A 206 -28.67 -11.47 18.24
CA PRO A 206 -28.90 -12.77 18.84
C PRO A 206 -29.88 -12.65 20.01
N LYS A 207 -30.85 -13.55 20.04
CA LYS A 207 -31.87 -13.62 21.09
C LYS A 207 -31.52 -14.73 22.07
N VAL A 208 -31.31 -14.36 23.33
CA VAL A 208 -31.11 -15.31 24.43
C VAL A 208 -32.35 -15.33 25.33
N THR A 209 -32.85 -16.52 25.62
CA THR A 209 -33.96 -16.74 26.55
C THR A 209 -33.59 -17.81 27.56
N VAL A 210 -33.77 -17.53 28.85
CA VAL A 210 -33.67 -18.55 29.90
C VAL A 210 -34.93 -19.42 29.85
N THR A 211 -34.74 -20.71 29.61
CA THR A 211 -35.81 -21.70 29.54
C THR A 211 -36.04 -22.39 30.88
N ASN A 212 -35.00 -22.44 31.73
CA ASN A 212 -35.10 -22.97 33.10
C ASN A 212 -34.16 -22.20 34.05
N PRO A 213 -34.60 -21.86 35.27
CA PRO A 213 -35.94 -22.01 35.80
C PRO A 213 -36.93 -21.03 35.14
N SER A 214 -38.20 -21.43 35.03
CA SER A 214 -39.26 -20.57 34.50
C SER A 214 -39.37 -19.26 35.28
N ALA A 215 -39.81 -18.18 34.62
CA ALA A 215 -40.03 -16.90 35.27
C ALA A 215 -40.94 -17.04 36.49
N GLY A 216 -40.49 -16.54 37.64
CA GLY A 216 -41.22 -16.63 38.92
C GLY A 216 -40.92 -17.87 39.77
N SER A 217 -40.05 -18.77 39.32
CA SER A 217 -39.63 -19.91 40.14
C SER A 217 -38.89 -19.48 41.41
N ILE A 218 -39.31 -20.02 42.55
CA ILE A 218 -38.57 -19.91 43.80
C ILE A 218 -37.48 -20.98 43.79
N VAL A 219 -36.22 -20.55 43.85
CA VAL A 219 -35.05 -21.42 43.77
C VAL A 219 -34.31 -21.48 45.11
N SER A 220 -33.80 -22.66 45.47
CA SER A 220 -32.90 -22.85 46.61
C SER A 220 -31.92 -23.99 46.33
N GLY A 221 -30.74 -23.95 46.97
CA GLY A 221 -29.65 -24.90 46.68
C GLY A 221 -29.03 -24.69 45.30
N LEU A 222 -28.54 -25.78 44.69
CA LEU A 222 -27.99 -25.75 43.34
C LEU A 222 -29.12 -25.91 42.31
N VAL A 223 -29.31 -24.91 41.46
CA VAL A 223 -30.32 -24.91 40.39
C VAL A 223 -29.63 -24.87 39.03
N MET A 224 -30.02 -25.79 38.16
CA MET A 224 -29.56 -25.83 36.78
C MET A 224 -30.24 -24.71 35.98
N ILE A 225 -29.42 -23.86 35.35
CA ILE A 225 -29.91 -22.84 34.42
C ILE A 225 -29.81 -23.40 33.01
N GLU A 226 -30.92 -23.37 32.28
CA GLU A 226 -30.96 -23.67 30.86
C GLU A 226 -31.31 -22.40 30.09
N SER A 227 -30.61 -22.18 29.00
CA SER A 227 -30.88 -21.09 28.07
C SER A 227 -30.96 -21.64 26.65
N ALA A 228 -31.82 -21.00 25.86
CA ALA A 228 -31.84 -21.14 24.42
C ALA A 228 -31.30 -19.84 23.81
N ALA A 229 -30.48 -19.98 22.78
CA ALA A 229 -30.05 -18.89 21.93
C ALA A 229 -30.53 -19.14 20.50
N SER A 230 -31.01 -18.10 19.84
CA SER A 230 -31.30 -18.10 18.40
C SER A 230 -30.70 -16.85 17.77
N ASP A 231 -30.46 -16.94 16.48
CA ASP A 231 -30.27 -15.78 15.61
C ASP A 231 -31.63 -15.32 15.06
#